data_AF-A0A945FRK3-F1
#
_entry.id   AF-A0A945FRK3-F1
#
_cell.length_a   1.000
_cell.length_b   1.000
_cell.length_c   1.000
_cell.angle_alpha   90.00
_cell.angle_beta   90.00
_cell.angle_gamma   90.00
#
_symmetry.space_group_name_H-M   'P 1'
#
loop_
_entity.id
_entity.type
_entity.pdbx_description
1 polymer ?
#
loop_
_entity_poly.entity_id
_entity_poly.type
_entity_poly.pdbx_seq_one_letter_code
_entity_poly.pdbx_strand_id
1 'polypeptide(L)'
;MTKELRHADNEMSGCHWPIAIRLFVSLLVTIYILAVALPPLAGPPPASELANVILQPFRPLVGAFSLSHGYRFFAPNPGPGHSIQWTLTTDTDTIIKGSLPDANSDWPRLLYHRRFMIPEKIFAMVPPPQAPAEIRRAATRDWQPFAEDLATRLLTEHDGQKITLKLIEHYLPDTFETREGRAGDDLTTPLGTYRWRERVSE
;
A
#
# COMPACT_ATOMS: atom_id res chain seq x y z
N MET A 1 0.25 79.76 -1.07
CA MET A 1 0.66 78.82 -2.13
C MET A 1 0.58 77.42 -1.57
N THR A 2 -0.66 76.96 -1.38
CA THR A 2 -1.05 75.75 -0.66
C THR A 2 -1.08 74.58 -1.64
N LYS A 3 -0.22 73.58 -1.37
CA LYS A 3 -0.16 72.34 -2.12
C LYS A 3 -1.32 71.47 -1.62
N GLU A 4 -2.45 71.59 -2.29
CA GLU A 4 -3.61 70.69 -2.16
C GLU A 4 -3.14 69.24 -2.34
N LEU A 5 -2.91 68.56 -1.23
CA LEU A 5 -2.85 67.10 -1.14
C LEU A 5 -4.26 66.59 -1.42
N ARG A 6 -4.58 66.40 -2.70
CA ARG A 6 -5.70 65.55 -3.11
C ARG A 6 -5.39 64.14 -2.62
N HIS A 7 -5.98 63.77 -1.49
CA HIS A 7 -6.29 62.37 -1.24
C HIS A 7 -7.13 61.90 -2.42
N ALA A 8 -6.55 61.03 -3.24
CA ALA A 8 -7.33 60.17 -4.09
C ALA A 8 -8.09 59.24 -3.14
N ASP A 9 -9.33 59.61 -2.83
CA ASP A 9 -10.30 58.70 -2.27
C ASP A 9 -10.42 57.54 -3.26
N ASN A 10 -9.76 56.44 -2.89
CA ASN A 10 -9.95 55.16 -3.54
C ASN A 10 -11.35 54.71 -3.15
N GLU A 11 -12.37 55.20 -3.86
CA GLU A 11 -13.70 54.61 -3.86
C GLU A 11 -13.56 53.19 -4.40
N MET A 12 -13.20 52.26 -3.53
CA MET A 12 -13.49 50.85 -3.74
C MET A 12 -15.01 50.71 -3.68
N SER A 13 -15.67 51.06 -4.78
CA SER A 13 -17.03 50.62 -5.06
C SER A 13 -16.99 49.10 -5.11
N GLY A 14 -17.21 48.48 -3.96
CA GLY A 14 -17.44 47.05 -3.88
C GLY A 14 -18.63 46.75 -4.77
N CYS A 15 -18.40 46.04 -5.87
CA CYS A 15 -19.50 45.56 -6.71
C CYS A 15 -20.26 44.51 -5.89
N HIS A 16 -21.26 44.95 -5.14
CA HIS A 16 -22.12 44.06 -4.36
C HIS A 16 -23.00 43.29 -5.35
N TRP A 17 -22.67 42.02 -5.55
CA TRP A 17 -23.48 41.14 -6.39
C TRP A 17 -24.91 41.05 -5.82
N PRO A 18 -25.94 41.11 -6.67
CA PRO A 18 -27.29 40.83 -6.23
C PRO A 18 -27.35 39.39 -5.70
N ILE A 19 -28.15 39.18 -4.65
CA ILE A 19 -28.25 37.91 -3.92
C ILE A 19 -28.53 36.73 -4.88
N ALA A 20 -29.36 36.95 -5.91
CA ALA A 20 -29.66 35.93 -6.92
C ALA A 20 -28.41 35.46 -7.69
N ILE A 21 -27.55 36.38 -8.13
CA ILE A 21 -26.31 36.04 -8.85
C ILE A 21 -25.34 35.34 -7.91
N ARG A 22 -25.24 35.81 -6.66
CA ARG A 22 -24.41 35.15 -5.63
C ARG A 22 -24.87 33.71 -5.40
N LEU A 23 -26.16 33.46 -5.23
CA LEU A 23 -26.72 32.12 -5.06
C LEU A 23 -26.48 31.23 -6.28
N PHE A 24 -26.67 31.77 -7.48
CA PHE A 24 -26.43 31.04 -8.72
C PHE A 24 -24.97 30.59 -8.84
N VAL A 25 -24.01 31.50 -8.60
CA VAL A 25 -22.59 31.15 -8.65
C VAL A 25 -22.19 30.21 -7.52
N SER A 26 -22.72 30.40 -6.30
CA SER A 26 -22.50 29.46 -5.20
C SER A 26 -23.02 28.05 -5.53
N LEU A 27 -24.16 27.93 -6.20
CA LEU A 27 -24.70 26.65 -6.65
C LEU A 27 -23.77 25.99 -7.69
N LEU A 28 -23.32 26.74 -8.71
CA LEU A 28 -22.40 26.22 -9.72
C LEU A 28 -21.07 25.76 -9.11
N VAL A 29 -20.49 26.55 -8.20
CA VAL A 29 -19.27 26.20 -7.48
C VAL A 29 -19.49 24.93 -6.66
N THR A 30 -20.62 24.80 -5.97
CA THR A 30 -20.95 23.61 -5.19
C THR A 30 -21.07 22.37 -6.08
N ILE A 31 -21.77 22.47 -7.21
CA ILE A 31 -21.91 21.38 -8.19
C ILE A 31 -20.53 20.95 -8.71
N TYR A 32 -19.66 21.91 -9.03
CA TYR A 32 -18.33 21.60 -9.52
C TYR A 32 -17.43 20.96 -8.45
N ILE A 33 -17.47 21.46 -7.21
CA ILE A 33 -16.75 20.84 -6.08
C ILE A 33 -17.21 19.39 -5.88
N LEU A 34 -18.52 19.15 -5.93
CA LEU A 34 -19.07 17.79 -5.86
C LEU A 34 -18.59 16.93 -7.04
N ALA A 35 -18.57 17.47 -8.26
CA ALA A 35 -18.06 16.76 -9.44
C ALA A 35 -16.57 16.38 -9.32
N VAL A 36 -15.77 17.16 -8.60
CA VAL A 36 -14.35 16.86 -8.33
C VAL A 36 -14.19 15.87 -7.17
N ALA A 37 -15.01 15.96 -6.13
CA ALA A 37 -14.87 15.17 -4.90
C ALA A 37 -15.56 13.79 -4.95
N LEU A 38 -16.68 13.65 -5.68
CA LEU A 38 -17.41 12.39 -5.76
C LEU A 38 -16.63 11.26 -6.47
N PRO A 39 -15.90 11.50 -7.58
CA PRO A 39 -15.12 10.45 -8.23
C PRO A 39 -14.11 9.73 -7.32
N PRO A 40 -13.27 10.40 -6.51
CA PRO A 40 -12.37 9.70 -5.59
C PRO A 40 -13.09 8.99 -4.43
N LEU A 41 -14.27 9.48 -4.00
CA LEU A 41 -15.07 8.84 -2.94
C LEU A 41 -15.83 7.59 -3.42
N ALA A 42 -16.22 7.58 -4.69
CA ALA A 42 -16.95 6.48 -5.34
C ALA A 42 -16.04 5.55 -6.16
N GLY A 43 -14.79 5.95 -6.39
CA GLY A 43 -13.78 5.22 -7.16
C GLY A 43 -13.41 3.88 -6.50
N PRO A 44 -12.78 2.95 -7.25
CA PRO A 44 -13.03 1.51 -7.20
C PRO A 44 -13.07 0.89 -5.80
N PRO A 45 -13.77 -0.26 -5.60
CA PRO A 45 -13.84 -0.92 -4.30
C PRO A 45 -12.47 -1.10 -3.63
N PRO A 46 -12.37 -0.92 -2.30
CA PRO A 46 -13.44 -0.58 -1.36
C PRO A 46 -13.89 0.89 -1.47
N ALA A 47 -15.19 1.13 -1.68
CA ALA A 47 -15.74 2.46 -1.92
C ALA A 47 -17.09 2.64 -1.20
N SER A 48 -17.48 3.88 -0.91
CA SER A 48 -18.78 4.15 -0.31
C SER A 48 -19.90 3.89 -1.33
N GLU A 49 -20.87 3.03 -0.97
CA GLU A 49 -22.09 2.80 -1.78
C GLU A 49 -22.89 4.10 -1.95
N LEU A 50 -22.99 4.89 -0.88
CA LEU A 50 -23.67 6.19 -0.91
C LEU A 50 -23.00 7.15 -1.89
N ALA A 51 -21.66 7.22 -1.89
CA ALA A 51 -20.94 8.05 -2.85
C ALA A 51 -21.20 7.61 -4.30
N ASN A 52 -21.31 6.29 -4.55
CA ASN A 52 -21.65 5.75 -5.87
C ASN A 52 -23.06 6.15 -6.33
N VAL A 53 -24.04 6.18 -5.43
CA VAL A 53 -25.40 6.63 -5.72
C VAL A 53 -25.41 8.14 -6.04
N ILE A 54 -24.75 8.95 -5.22
CA ILE A 54 -24.69 10.40 -5.41
C ILE A 54 -23.91 10.77 -6.69
N LEU A 55 -22.90 9.97 -7.09
CA LEU A 55 -22.13 10.21 -8.31
C LEU A 55 -22.95 10.03 -9.60
N GLN A 56 -23.98 9.18 -9.62
CA GLN A 56 -24.75 8.86 -10.85
C GLN A 56 -25.18 10.10 -11.65
N PRO A 57 -25.87 11.09 -11.05
CA PRO A 57 -26.28 12.30 -11.78
C PRO A 57 -25.11 13.18 -12.25
N PHE A 58 -23.94 13.09 -11.61
CA PHE A 58 -22.75 13.89 -11.95
C PHE A 58 -21.91 13.25 -13.06
N ARG A 59 -22.14 11.97 -13.42
CA ARG A 59 -21.34 11.25 -14.43
C ARG A 59 -21.18 11.99 -15.77
N PRO A 60 -22.21 12.62 -16.35
CA PRO A 60 -22.06 13.36 -17.60
C PRO A 60 -21.09 14.54 -17.47
N LEU A 61 -21.19 15.29 -16.36
CA LEU A 61 -20.32 16.42 -16.07
C LEU A 61 -18.87 15.95 -15.84
N VAL A 62 -18.70 14.91 -15.02
CA VAL A 62 -17.40 14.29 -14.75
C VAL A 62 -16.75 13.79 -16.04
N GLY A 63 -17.51 13.15 -16.93
CA GLY A 63 -17.03 12.68 -18.23
C GLY A 63 -16.65 13.82 -19.16
N ALA A 64 -17.49 14.85 -19.27
CA ALA A 64 -17.25 16.01 -20.13
C ALA A 64 -15.95 16.75 -19.77
N PHE A 65 -15.64 16.85 -18.47
CA PHE A 65 -14.42 17.49 -17.98
C PHE A 65 -13.28 16.51 -17.67
N SER A 66 -13.43 15.22 -17.99
CA SER A 66 -12.41 14.20 -17.69
C SER A 66 -11.96 14.18 -16.22
N LEU A 67 -12.89 14.39 -15.28
CA LEU A 67 -12.60 14.46 -13.83
C LEU A 67 -12.52 13.08 -13.14
N SER A 68 -12.70 11.99 -13.88
CA SER A 68 -12.71 10.63 -13.33
C SER A 68 -11.32 10.01 -13.07
N HIS A 69 -10.23 10.74 -13.38
CA HIS A 69 -8.85 10.22 -13.28
C HIS A 69 -8.25 10.28 -11.86
N GLY A 70 -9.09 10.52 -10.83
CA GLY A 70 -8.65 10.77 -9.47
C GLY A 70 -8.19 9.54 -8.69
N TYR A 71 -7.03 9.65 -8.05
CA TYR A 71 -6.49 8.84 -6.95
C TYR A 71 -5.88 7.45 -7.29
N ARG A 72 -6.61 6.49 -7.90
CA ARG A 72 -6.05 5.13 -8.09
C ARG A 72 -5.01 5.00 -9.21
N PHE A 73 -4.83 6.03 -10.04
CA PHE A 73 -3.69 6.10 -10.96
C PHE A 73 -2.35 6.11 -10.20
N PHE A 74 -2.32 6.69 -8.99
CA PHE A 74 -1.11 6.81 -8.18
C PHE A 74 -1.04 5.82 -7.00
N ALA A 75 -2.16 5.18 -6.66
CA ALA A 75 -2.25 4.16 -5.61
C ALA A 75 -3.29 3.09 -6.00
N PRO A 76 -2.91 2.06 -6.80
CA PRO A 76 -3.75 0.88 -6.97
C PRO A 76 -4.07 0.23 -5.61
N ASN A 77 -5.05 -0.69 -5.54
CA ASN A 77 -5.29 -1.38 -4.27
C ASN A 77 -3.98 -2.03 -3.85
N PRO A 78 -3.47 -1.79 -2.62
CA PRO A 78 -2.48 -2.72 -2.11
C PRO A 78 -3.12 -4.11 -2.15
N GLY A 79 -2.41 -5.06 -2.76
CA GLY A 79 -2.78 -6.46 -2.65
C GLY A 79 -2.56 -6.97 -1.21
N PRO A 80 -2.72 -8.28 -1.00
CA PRO A 80 -2.22 -8.96 0.18
C PRO A 80 -0.81 -8.49 0.55
N GLY A 81 -0.57 -8.28 1.84
CA GLY A 81 0.78 -7.98 2.34
C GLY A 81 1.57 -9.27 2.58
N HIS A 82 2.89 -9.18 2.55
CA HIS A 82 3.76 -10.34 2.70
C HIS A 82 4.67 -10.24 3.92
N SER A 83 4.94 -11.39 4.54
CA SER A 83 5.97 -11.54 5.56
C SER A 83 6.79 -12.81 5.36
N ILE A 84 8.01 -12.84 5.88
CA ILE A 84 8.80 -14.07 5.95
C ILE A 84 8.87 -14.50 7.41
N GLN A 85 8.23 -15.62 7.71
CA GLN A 85 8.39 -16.30 8.99
C GLN A 85 9.61 -17.22 8.94
N TRP A 86 10.36 -17.23 10.03
CA TRP A 86 11.55 -18.05 10.13
C TRP A 86 11.63 -18.78 11.46
N THR A 87 12.28 -19.93 11.42
CA THR A 87 12.60 -20.73 12.60
C THR A 87 14.04 -21.21 12.44
N LEU A 88 14.90 -20.83 13.38
CA LEU A 88 16.30 -21.21 13.39
C LEU A 88 16.63 -22.05 14.64
N THR A 89 17.65 -22.89 14.50
CA THR A 89 18.25 -23.69 15.57
C THR A 89 19.69 -23.23 15.76
N THR A 90 20.05 -22.86 17.00
CA THR A 90 21.41 -22.45 17.38
C THR A 90 22.32 -23.67 17.60
N ASP A 91 23.60 -23.42 17.82
CA ASP A 91 24.60 -24.42 18.25
C ASP A 91 24.24 -25.14 19.56
N THR A 92 23.56 -24.43 20.47
CA THR A 92 23.05 -24.90 21.76
C THR A 92 21.71 -25.62 21.66
N ASP A 93 21.26 -25.97 20.45
CA ASP A 93 19.96 -26.58 20.15
C ASP A 93 18.74 -25.72 20.58
N THR A 94 18.96 -24.41 20.76
CA THR A 94 17.88 -23.46 21.07
C THR A 94 17.13 -23.10 19.81
N ILE A 95 15.80 -23.13 19.86
CA ILE A 95 14.93 -22.75 18.74
C ILE A 95 14.52 -21.28 18.89
N ILE A 96 14.89 -20.46 17.91
CA ILE A 96 14.47 -19.06 17.83
C ILE A 96 13.52 -18.90 16.65
N LYS A 97 12.43 -18.17 16.85
CA LYS A 97 11.43 -17.87 15.83
C LYS A 97 11.30 -16.37 15.66
N GLY A 98 10.99 -15.93 14.45
CA GLY A 98 10.70 -14.54 14.17
C GLY A 98 10.01 -14.33 12.83
N SER A 99 9.77 -13.05 12.54
CA SER A 99 9.12 -12.59 11.32
C SER A 99 9.90 -11.42 10.72
N LEU A 100 9.76 -11.25 9.42
CA LEU A 100 10.25 -10.10 8.68
C LEU A 100 9.13 -9.55 7.79
N PRO A 101 8.65 -8.31 7.98
CA PRO A 101 9.00 -7.41 9.09
C PRO A 101 8.36 -7.85 10.42
N ASP A 102 8.80 -7.24 11.52
CA ASP A 102 8.19 -7.39 12.84
C ASP A 102 7.90 -6.00 13.44
N ALA A 103 6.63 -5.75 13.77
CA ALA A 103 6.15 -4.47 14.27
C ALA A 103 6.74 -4.09 15.64
N ASN A 104 7.18 -5.08 16.44
CA ASN A 104 7.74 -4.85 17.77
C ASN A 104 9.23 -4.52 17.73
N SER A 105 9.99 -5.19 16.86
CA SER A 105 11.45 -5.02 16.78
C SER A 105 11.89 -4.01 15.73
N ASP A 106 11.11 -3.78 14.67
CA ASP A 106 11.50 -2.91 13.55
C ASP A 106 11.08 -1.45 13.74
N TRP A 107 11.59 -0.81 14.79
CA TRP A 107 11.38 0.62 15.05
C TRP A 107 12.63 1.45 14.72
N PRO A 108 12.50 2.67 14.14
CA PRO A 108 11.28 3.43 13.84
C PRO A 108 10.51 2.91 12.62
N ARG A 109 9.31 3.47 12.35
CA ARG A 109 8.42 3.11 11.23
C ARG A 109 9.13 2.95 9.88
N LEU A 110 10.15 3.76 9.61
CA LEU A 110 10.94 3.66 8.37
C LEU A 110 11.78 2.38 8.28
N LEU A 111 12.28 1.85 9.41
CA LEU A 111 12.97 0.57 9.46
C LEU A 111 12.01 -0.58 9.16
N TYR A 112 10.82 -0.57 9.80
CA TYR A 112 9.74 -1.50 9.45
C TYR A 112 9.45 -1.46 7.96
N HIS A 113 9.28 -0.27 7.37
CA HIS A 113 8.95 -0.14 5.96
C HIS A 113 10.08 -0.68 5.05
N ARG A 114 11.34 -0.42 5.39
CA ARG A 114 12.49 -1.00 4.67
C ARG A 114 12.48 -2.52 4.73
N ARG A 115 12.19 -3.09 5.90
CA ARG A 115 12.14 -4.55 6.12
C ARG A 115 10.91 -5.19 5.47
N PHE A 116 9.79 -4.47 5.42
CA PHE A 116 8.58 -4.83 4.70
C PHE A 116 8.82 -4.99 3.19
N MET A 117 9.71 -4.21 2.57
CA MET A 117 10.01 -4.34 1.14
C MET A 117 10.73 -5.65 0.77
N ILE A 118 11.34 -6.36 1.72
CA ILE A 118 12.07 -7.61 1.46
C ILE A 118 11.10 -8.75 1.07
N PRO A 119 10.10 -9.12 1.89
CA PRO A 119 9.13 -10.15 1.51
C PRO A 119 8.34 -9.75 0.26
N GLU A 120 7.96 -8.49 0.09
CA GLU A 120 7.28 -7.99 -1.12
C GLU A 120 8.12 -8.23 -2.39
N LYS A 121 9.43 -7.97 -2.32
CA LYS A 121 10.34 -8.17 -3.45
C LYS A 121 10.51 -9.65 -3.80
N ILE A 122 10.62 -10.52 -2.79
CA ILE A 122 10.74 -11.97 -2.99
C ILE A 122 9.43 -12.54 -3.54
N PHE A 123 8.29 -12.14 -2.99
CA PHE A 123 6.98 -12.57 -3.44
C PHE A 123 6.77 -12.32 -4.93
N ALA A 124 7.15 -11.13 -5.44
CA ALA A 124 7.02 -10.80 -6.85
C ALA A 124 7.78 -11.74 -7.81
N MET A 125 8.72 -12.54 -7.30
CA MET A 125 9.50 -13.53 -8.06
C MET A 125 9.04 -14.98 -7.79
N VAL A 126 8.28 -15.21 -6.71
CA VAL A 126 7.80 -16.54 -6.34
C VAL A 126 6.47 -16.79 -7.08
N PRO A 127 6.41 -17.76 -8.00
CA PRO A 127 5.16 -18.10 -8.66
C PRO A 127 4.17 -18.66 -7.65
N PRO A 128 2.86 -18.46 -7.88
CA PRO A 128 1.85 -18.89 -6.93
C PRO A 128 1.83 -20.43 -6.79
N PRO A 129 1.40 -20.99 -5.65
CA PRO A 129 1.44 -22.43 -5.39
C PRO A 129 0.71 -23.28 -6.44
N GLN A 130 -0.34 -22.76 -7.05
CA GLN A 130 -1.10 -23.41 -8.13
C GLN A 130 -0.41 -23.40 -9.50
N ALA A 131 0.72 -22.70 -9.65
CA ALA A 131 1.46 -22.68 -10.91
C ALA A 131 2.03 -24.09 -11.25
N PRO A 132 2.12 -24.45 -12.55
CA PRO A 132 2.76 -25.68 -12.99
C PRO A 132 4.16 -25.88 -12.39
N ALA A 133 4.48 -27.13 -12.03
CA ALA A 133 5.73 -27.46 -11.34
C ALA A 133 7.00 -27.09 -12.14
N GLU A 134 6.92 -27.03 -13.47
CA GLU A 134 8.02 -26.59 -14.33
C GLU A 134 8.28 -25.09 -14.18
N ILE A 135 7.23 -24.27 -14.14
CA ILE A 135 7.34 -22.82 -13.91
C ILE A 135 7.91 -22.56 -12.52
N ARG A 136 7.42 -23.27 -11.50
CA ARG A 136 7.95 -23.14 -10.13
C ARG A 136 9.44 -23.47 -10.04
N ARG A 137 9.89 -24.53 -10.72
CA ARG A 137 11.30 -24.93 -10.78
C ARG A 137 12.16 -23.92 -11.54
N ALA A 138 11.67 -23.37 -12.64
CA ALA A 138 12.41 -22.37 -13.41
C ALA A 138 12.58 -21.07 -12.60
N ALA A 139 11.52 -20.61 -11.94
CA ALA A 139 11.53 -19.38 -11.13
C ALA A 139 12.40 -19.49 -9.87
N THR A 140 12.71 -20.70 -9.39
CA THR A 140 13.63 -20.91 -8.25
C THR A 140 14.94 -20.16 -8.43
N ARG A 141 15.47 -20.09 -9.65
CA ARG A 141 16.70 -19.37 -9.95
C ARG A 141 16.61 -17.86 -9.64
N ASP A 142 15.42 -17.28 -9.74
CA ASP A 142 15.22 -15.84 -9.61
C ASP A 142 15.10 -15.41 -8.15
N TRP A 143 14.41 -16.20 -7.31
CA TRP A 143 14.15 -15.84 -5.91
C TRP A 143 15.10 -16.51 -4.89
N GLN A 144 15.65 -17.69 -5.19
CA GLN A 144 16.46 -18.46 -4.23
C GLN A 144 17.69 -17.68 -3.73
N PRO A 145 18.46 -16.96 -4.57
CA PRO A 145 19.61 -16.19 -4.08
C PRO A 145 19.26 -15.16 -3.00
N PHE A 146 18.06 -14.55 -3.09
CA PHE A 146 17.58 -13.60 -2.08
C PHE A 146 17.19 -14.31 -0.77
N ALA A 147 16.59 -15.49 -0.87
CA ALA A 147 16.28 -16.31 0.30
C ALA A 147 17.56 -16.83 0.99
N GLU A 148 18.59 -17.19 0.22
CA GLU A 148 19.91 -17.58 0.73
C GLU A 148 20.61 -16.43 1.45
N ASP A 149 20.65 -15.24 0.86
CA ASP A 149 21.25 -14.05 1.48
C ASP A 149 20.56 -13.70 2.81
N LEU A 150 19.22 -13.70 2.80
CA LEU A 150 18.42 -13.49 4.02
C LEU A 150 18.72 -14.57 5.08
N ALA A 151 18.78 -15.84 4.68
CA ALA A 151 19.09 -16.94 5.57
C ALA A 151 20.50 -16.79 6.17
N THR A 152 21.50 -16.49 5.37
CA THR A 152 22.88 -16.26 5.82
C THR A 152 22.95 -15.13 6.82
N ARG A 153 22.26 -14.01 6.55
CA ARG A 153 22.20 -12.88 7.48
C ARG A 153 21.56 -13.26 8.82
N LEU A 154 20.40 -13.92 8.79
CA LEU A 154 19.69 -14.33 10.02
C LEU A 154 20.47 -15.38 10.82
N LEU A 155 21.15 -16.31 10.14
CA LEU A 155 22.05 -17.26 10.80
C LEU A 155 23.24 -16.54 11.45
N THR A 156 23.81 -15.51 10.80
CA THR A 156 24.91 -14.71 11.36
C THR A 156 24.47 -13.90 12.57
N GLU A 157 23.28 -13.29 12.52
CA GLU A 157 22.76 -12.42 13.58
C GLU A 157 22.41 -13.16 14.87
N HIS A 158 22.07 -14.44 14.75
CA HIS A 158 21.60 -15.28 15.86
C HIS A 158 22.52 -16.47 16.16
N ASP A 159 23.75 -16.49 15.63
CA ASP A 159 24.70 -17.61 15.75
C ASP A 159 24.05 -18.97 15.44
N GLY A 160 23.20 -18.99 14.41
CA GLY A 160 22.37 -20.12 14.01
C GLY A 160 23.10 -21.15 13.15
N GLN A 161 22.72 -22.42 13.28
CA GLN A 161 23.24 -23.53 12.46
C GLN A 161 22.32 -23.89 11.30
N LYS A 162 21.01 -23.82 11.52
CA LYS A 162 19.99 -24.19 10.54
C LYS A 162 18.81 -23.25 10.64
N ILE A 163 18.28 -22.80 9.50
CA ILE A 163 17.11 -21.93 9.43
C ILE A 163 16.12 -22.45 8.39
N THR A 164 14.83 -22.36 8.68
CA THR A 164 13.74 -22.63 7.73
C THR A 164 12.96 -21.35 7.49
N LEU A 165 12.75 -21.01 6.23
CA LEU A 165 12.06 -19.79 5.80
C LEU A 165 10.71 -20.14 5.15
N LYS A 166 9.69 -19.38 5.50
CA LYS A 166 8.34 -19.47 4.92
C LYS A 166 7.86 -18.08 4.52
N LEU A 167 7.46 -17.92 3.27
CA LEU A 167 6.77 -16.74 2.79
C LEU A 167 5.29 -16.87 3.14
N ILE A 168 4.74 -15.84 3.77
CA ILE A 168 3.34 -15.73 4.14
C ILE A 168 2.74 -14.60 3.32
N GLU A 169 1.70 -14.92 2.57
CA GLU A 169 0.80 -13.94 1.95
C GLU A 169 -0.43 -13.82 2.86
N HIS A 170 -0.62 -12.63 3.43
CA HIS A 170 -1.67 -12.39 4.41
C HIS A 170 -3.02 -12.22 3.74
N TYR A 171 -4.02 -12.93 4.23
CA TYR A 171 -5.38 -12.82 3.69
C TYR A 171 -5.88 -11.37 3.79
N LEU A 172 -6.25 -10.79 2.65
CA LEU A 172 -6.84 -9.46 2.57
C LEU A 172 -8.35 -9.61 2.35
N PRO A 173 -9.17 -9.49 3.41
CA PRO A 173 -10.62 -9.61 3.27
C PRO A 173 -11.18 -8.46 2.43
N ASP A 174 -12.20 -8.76 1.65
CA ASP A 174 -12.95 -7.70 0.99
C ASP A 174 -13.91 -6.99 1.96
N THR A 175 -14.59 -5.95 1.46
CA THR A 175 -15.53 -5.17 2.28
C THR A 175 -16.73 -5.96 2.79
N PHE A 176 -17.21 -6.92 2.00
CA PHE A 176 -18.36 -7.75 2.35
C PHE A 176 -17.95 -8.77 3.41
N GLU A 177 -16.81 -9.42 3.24
CA GLU A 177 -16.26 -10.36 4.21
C GLU A 177 -15.99 -9.69 5.56
N THR A 178 -15.40 -8.49 5.53
CA THR A 178 -15.17 -7.69 6.74
C THR A 178 -16.49 -7.36 7.45
N ARG A 179 -17.54 -6.99 6.69
CA ARG A 179 -18.88 -6.70 7.24
C ARG A 179 -19.55 -7.94 7.84
N GLU A 180 -19.32 -9.11 7.25
CA GLU A 180 -19.85 -10.39 7.69
C GLU A 180 -19.00 -11.03 8.81
N GLY A 181 -17.88 -10.39 9.20
CA GLY A 181 -16.94 -10.94 10.19
C GLY A 181 -16.22 -12.20 9.71
N ARG A 182 -16.15 -12.39 8.39
CA ARG A 182 -15.41 -13.51 7.77
C ARG A 182 -13.93 -13.16 7.65
N ALA A 183 -13.09 -14.16 7.83
CA ALA A 183 -11.67 -14.12 7.55
C ALA A 183 -11.29 -15.38 6.75
N GLY A 184 -10.28 -15.24 5.90
CA GLY A 184 -9.65 -16.36 5.21
C GLY A 184 -8.32 -16.73 5.84
N ASP A 185 -7.75 -17.84 5.35
CA ASP A 185 -6.46 -18.34 5.79
C ASP A 185 -5.31 -17.67 5.01
N ASP A 186 -4.20 -17.44 5.70
CA ASP A 186 -2.95 -16.97 5.09
C ASP A 186 -2.36 -18.07 4.19
N LEU A 187 -1.84 -17.66 3.03
CA LEU A 187 -1.17 -18.58 2.11
C LEU A 187 0.30 -18.71 2.48
N THR A 188 0.74 -19.95 2.74
CA THR A 188 2.12 -20.23 3.12
C THR A 188 2.88 -20.91 1.98
N THR A 189 3.98 -20.27 1.55
CA THR A 189 4.90 -20.83 0.55
C THR A 189 6.27 -21.11 1.17
N PRO A 190 6.78 -22.35 1.14
CA PRO A 190 8.10 -22.66 1.69
C PRO A 190 9.20 -22.05 0.82
N LEU A 191 10.10 -21.27 1.42
CA LEU A 191 11.28 -20.72 0.75
C LEU A 191 12.51 -21.62 0.92
N GLY A 192 12.39 -22.70 1.70
CA GLY A 192 13.43 -23.70 1.89
C GLY A 192 14.06 -23.70 3.27
N THR A 193 15.04 -24.58 3.43
CA THR A 193 15.81 -24.76 4.65
C THR A 193 17.29 -24.63 4.31
N TYR A 194 17.97 -23.77 5.06
CA TYR A 194 19.36 -23.39 4.83
C TYR A 194 20.19 -23.74 6.07
N ARG A 195 21.49 -23.99 5.87
CA ARG A 195 22.45 -24.29 6.93
C ARG A 195 23.64 -23.36 6.81
N TRP A 196 24.27 -23.07 7.94
CA TRP A 196 25.53 -22.35 7.96
C TRP A 196 26.58 -23.13 7.14
N ARG A 197 27.27 -22.44 6.22
CA ARG A 197 28.41 -23.03 5.50
C ARG A 197 29.63 -22.88 6.41
N GLU A 198 30.26 -23.97 6.80
CA GLU A 198 31.62 -23.91 7.35
C GLU A 198 32.51 -23.17 6.35
N ARG A 199 33.21 -22.12 6.82
CA ARG A 199 34.27 -21.50 6.02
C ARG A 199 35.30 -22.58 5.75
N VAL A 200 35.49 -22.94 4.48
CA VAL A 200 36.69 -23.67 4.06
C VAL A 200 37.85 -22.73 4.40
N SER A 201 38.61 -23.06 5.44
CA SER A 201 39.88 -22.42 5.73
C SER A 201 40.82 -22.69 4.56
N GLU A 202 41.16 -21.64 3.80
CA GLU A 202 42.35 -21.63 2.94
C GLU A 202 43.63 -21.59 3.79
#